data_AF-A0A3D0ZIN9-F1
#
_entry.id   AF-A0A3D0ZIN9-F1
#
_cell.length_a   1.000
_cell.length_b   1.000
_cell.length_c   1.000
_cell.angle_alpha   90.00
_cell.angle_beta   90.00
_cell.angle_gamma   90.00
#
_symmetry.space_group_name_H-M   'P 1'
#
loop_
_entity.id
_entity.type
_entity.pdbx_description
1 polymer ?
#
loop_
_entity_poly.entity_id
_entity_poly.type
_entity_poly.pdbx_seq_one_letter_code
_entity_poly.pdbx_strand_id
1 'polypeptide(L)'
;LVFENNDRPGIMLASAVRSYLNRYAVAAGQRVVISTTNDSAYALAADLRAAGVKVQAVVDARPALTEVAAAAVEAGTRVLIGSTVATTAAGSESGDGRLESVTVRSINDDGELTSGVEGIACDLLAVSGGWSPLVHLHSQRQGKLRWDEDLAAFVPSTVVPNQQSIGSGRGSFELQDCLAEGISAGAAAAIAAGFTPENSDGVVVPLVLDEPTASGPTRQLWLVPGQSGTPDDWHHHFVDFQRDQSVADVLRSTGAGMRSVEHIKRYTSISTANDQGKTSGVNAIGVIAAALRTAGEASRGIGEIGTTTYRAPFTPVAFAALAGRQRGELFDPARVTSINPWHVAQGA
;
A
#
# COMPACT_ATOMS: atom_id res chain seq x y z
N LEU A 1 7.27 -5.68 0.91
CA LEU A 1 7.48 -7.13 0.82
C LEU A 1 7.48 -7.55 -0.65
N VAL A 2 8.66 -7.74 -1.22
CA VAL A 2 8.89 -8.24 -2.58
C VAL A 2 9.60 -9.59 -2.47
N PHE A 3 9.15 -10.61 -3.21
CA PHE A 3 9.70 -11.97 -3.20
C PHE A 3 9.51 -12.61 -4.58
N GLU A 4 10.10 -13.78 -4.80
CA GLU A 4 10.10 -14.46 -6.10
C GLU A 4 8.71 -14.99 -6.47
N ASN A 5 8.30 -14.83 -7.73
CA ASN A 5 7.00 -15.27 -8.27
C ASN A 5 5.80 -14.74 -7.45
N ASN A 6 5.81 -13.44 -7.13
CA ASN A 6 4.82 -12.78 -6.27
C ASN A 6 3.60 -12.21 -7.02
N ASP A 7 3.41 -12.53 -8.30
CA ASP A 7 2.38 -11.98 -9.19
C ASP A 7 1.27 -12.98 -9.59
N ARG A 8 1.40 -14.25 -9.20
CA ARG A 8 0.50 -15.32 -9.65
C ARG A 8 -0.97 -15.05 -9.28
N PRO A 9 -1.94 -15.44 -10.14
CA PRO A 9 -3.35 -15.47 -9.74
C PRO A 9 -3.57 -16.35 -8.51
N GLY A 10 -4.17 -15.77 -7.47
CA GLY A 10 -4.26 -16.38 -6.13
C GLY A 10 -3.38 -15.68 -5.09
N ILE A 11 -2.48 -14.78 -5.49
CA ILE A 11 -1.78 -13.89 -4.58
C ILE A 11 -2.56 -12.59 -4.45
N MET A 12 -2.91 -12.18 -3.23
CA MET A 12 -3.75 -11.02 -2.95
C MET A 12 -3.27 -10.29 -1.69
N LEU A 13 -3.54 -8.99 -1.59
CA LEU A 13 -3.39 -8.29 -0.31
C LEU A 13 -4.31 -8.91 0.75
N ALA A 14 -3.80 -9.13 1.96
CA ALA A 14 -4.57 -9.70 3.06
C ALA A 14 -5.82 -8.86 3.38
N SER A 15 -5.70 -7.53 3.32
CA SER A 15 -6.83 -6.62 3.49
C SER A 15 -7.89 -6.76 2.39
N ALA A 16 -7.49 -7.05 1.15
CA ALA A 16 -8.40 -7.32 0.05
C ALA A 16 -9.13 -8.66 0.26
N VAL A 17 -8.42 -9.71 0.66
CA VAL A 17 -9.03 -11.01 1.01
C VAL A 17 -10.07 -10.84 2.11
N ARG A 18 -9.72 -10.10 3.16
CA ARG A 18 -10.64 -9.81 4.28
C ARG A 18 -11.87 -9.00 3.83
N SER A 19 -11.68 -8.06 2.91
CA SER A 19 -12.77 -7.30 2.29
C SER A 19 -13.70 -8.21 1.47
N TYR A 20 -13.15 -9.08 0.62
CA TYR A 20 -13.95 -10.07 -0.11
C TYR A 20 -14.77 -10.96 0.82
N LEU A 21 -14.15 -11.45 1.89
CA LEU A 21 -14.82 -12.29 2.87
C LEU A 21 -15.95 -11.54 3.58
N ASN A 22 -15.65 -10.42 4.24
CA ASN A 22 -16.60 -9.79 5.17
C ASN A 22 -17.60 -8.87 4.48
N ARG A 23 -17.19 -8.17 3.42
CA ARG A 23 -18.05 -7.19 2.71
C ARG A 23 -18.85 -7.84 1.60
N TYR A 24 -18.27 -8.80 0.89
CA TYR A 24 -18.87 -9.40 -0.30
C TYR A 24 -19.27 -10.86 -0.09
N ALA A 25 -19.03 -11.46 1.09
CA ALA A 25 -19.31 -12.86 1.38
C ALA A 25 -18.65 -13.84 0.38
N VAL A 26 -17.45 -13.50 -0.09
CA VAL A 26 -16.68 -14.30 -1.05
C VAL A 26 -15.42 -14.86 -0.39
N ALA A 27 -15.30 -16.19 -0.36
CA ALA A 27 -14.03 -16.85 -0.08
C ALA A 27 -13.16 -16.83 -1.35
N ALA A 28 -12.06 -16.06 -1.33
CA ALA A 28 -11.15 -15.93 -2.46
C ALA A 28 -10.30 -17.20 -2.74
N GLY A 29 -10.31 -18.16 -1.81
CA GLY A 29 -9.67 -19.46 -1.89
C GLY A 29 -10.15 -20.37 -0.76
N GLN A 30 -9.76 -21.64 -0.80
CA GLN A 30 -10.16 -22.65 0.19
C GLN A 30 -9.03 -23.05 1.12
N ARG A 31 -7.78 -22.97 0.65
CA ARG A 31 -6.56 -23.31 1.39
C ARG A 31 -5.66 -22.08 1.37
N VAL A 32 -5.69 -21.33 2.46
CA VAL A 32 -5.07 -20.01 2.53
C VAL A 32 -3.75 -20.08 3.31
N VAL A 33 -2.69 -19.55 2.73
CA VAL A 33 -1.50 -19.14 3.49
C VAL A 33 -1.52 -17.64 3.64
N ILE A 34 -1.15 -17.13 4.81
CA ILE A 34 -1.05 -15.71 5.09
C ILE A 34 0.43 -15.39 5.31
N SER A 35 1.01 -14.48 4.53
CA SER A 35 2.37 -13.97 4.75
C SER A 35 2.29 -12.56 5.33
N THR A 36 2.89 -12.32 6.50
CA THR A 36 2.73 -11.07 7.24
C THR A 36 4.04 -10.54 7.83
N THR A 37 4.11 -9.22 7.98
CA THR A 37 5.17 -8.51 8.72
C THR A 37 4.66 -7.84 10.00
N ASN A 38 3.36 -7.91 10.29
CA ASN A 38 2.68 -7.16 11.34
C ASN A 38 1.39 -7.86 11.80
N ASP A 39 0.74 -7.33 12.85
CA ASP A 39 -0.41 -7.97 13.49
C ASP A 39 -1.73 -7.90 12.70
N SER A 40 -1.87 -6.98 11.74
CA SER A 40 -3.15 -6.76 11.05
C SER A 40 -3.68 -7.99 10.31
N ALA A 41 -2.79 -8.93 9.96
CA ALA A 41 -3.14 -10.15 9.25
C ALA A 41 -3.82 -11.21 10.14
N TYR A 42 -3.65 -11.18 11.46
CA TYR A 42 -4.25 -12.17 12.36
C TYR A 42 -5.76 -12.03 12.46
N ALA A 43 -6.29 -10.82 12.30
CA ALA A 43 -7.72 -10.60 12.21
C ALA A 43 -8.32 -11.28 10.97
N LEU A 44 -7.60 -11.31 9.84
CA LEU A 44 -8.00 -12.11 8.66
C LEU A 44 -7.98 -13.61 8.98
N ALA A 45 -6.94 -14.11 9.67
CA ALA A 45 -6.85 -15.52 10.02
C ALA A 45 -8.05 -15.97 10.87
N ALA A 46 -8.44 -15.16 11.85
CA ALA A 46 -9.62 -15.40 12.68
C ALA A 46 -10.91 -15.40 11.85
N ASP A 47 -11.12 -14.40 11.00
CA ASP A 47 -12.33 -14.29 10.17
C ASP A 47 -12.47 -15.46 9.18
N LEU A 48 -11.36 -15.86 8.52
CA LEU A 48 -11.35 -17.02 7.62
C LEU A 48 -11.75 -18.31 8.32
N ARG A 49 -11.20 -18.54 9.52
CA ARG A 49 -11.54 -19.72 10.33
C ARG A 49 -12.99 -19.70 10.78
N ALA A 50 -13.50 -18.56 11.20
CA ALA A 50 -14.90 -18.39 11.57
C ALA A 50 -15.84 -18.66 10.38
N ALA A 51 -15.40 -18.35 9.16
CA ALA A 51 -16.11 -18.66 7.92
C ALA A 51 -15.88 -20.11 7.40
N GLY A 52 -15.14 -20.95 8.13
CA GLY A 52 -14.85 -22.33 7.74
C GLY A 52 -13.81 -22.49 6.63
N VAL A 53 -13.09 -21.43 6.27
CA VAL A 53 -11.99 -21.48 5.30
C VAL A 53 -10.72 -22.01 5.97
N LYS A 54 -10.01 -22.92 5.29
CA LYS A 54 -8.81 -23.54 5.85
C LYS A 54 -7.61 -22.60 5.77
N VAL A 55 -7.18 -22.08 6.92
CA VAL A 55 -5.89 -21.38 7.06
C VAL A 55 -4.80 -22.43 7.28
N GLN A 56 -3.94 -22.64 6.29
CA GLN A 56 -2.85 -23.63 6.34
C GLN A 56 -1.72 -23.19 7.27
N ALA A 57 -1.34 -21.90 7.19
CA ALA A 57 -0.35 -21.28 8.05
C ALA A 57 -0.42 -19.75 7.98
N VAL A 58 -0.03 -19.09 9.07
CA VAL A 58 0.42 -17.70 9.07
C VAL A 58 1.94 -17.72 9.11
N VAL A 59 2.57 -17.22 8.05
CA VAL A 59 4.02 -17.05 7.91
C VAL A 59 4.33 -15.62 8.36
N ASP A 60 4.91 -15.49 9.55
CA ASP A 60 5.17 -14.21 10.18
C ASP A 60 6.67 -13.91 10.17
N ALA A 61 7.03 -12.81 9.51
CA ALA A 61 8.42 -12.43 9.34
C ALA A 61 9.09 -12.00 10.65
N ARG A 62 8.34 -11.62 11.69
CA ARG A 62 8.91 -11.12 12.94
C ARG A 62 9.65 -12.24 13.68
N PRO A 63 10.73 -11.94 14.42
CA PRO A 63 11.52 -12.97 15.11
C PRO A 63 10.84 -13.49 16.39
N ALA A 64 9.82 -12.80 16.90
CA ALA A 64 9.13 -13.13 18.13
C ALA A 64 7.62 -13.00 17.98
N LEU A 65 6.88 -13.85 18.69
CA LEU A 65 5.43 -13.77 18.78
C LEU A 65 5.01 -12.51 19.53
N THR A 66 4.07 -11.76 18.96
CA THR A 66 3.30 -10.75 19.68
C THR A 66 2.19 -11.42 20.50
N GLU A 67 1.53 -10.68 21.38
CA GLU A 67 0.36 -11.17 22.10
C GLU A 67 -0.75 -11.62 21.14
N VAL A 68 -0.97 -10.88 20.04
CA VAL A 68 -1.94 -11.22 19.00
C VAL A 68 -1.56 -12.53 18.30
N ALA A 69 -0.28 -12.71 17.97
CA ALA A 69 0.22 -13.94 17.35
C ALA A 69 0.11 -15.14 18.31
N ALA A 70 0.46 -14.96 19.59
CA ALA A 70 0.35 -15.99 20.62
C ALA A 70 -1.10 -16.43 20.81
N ALA A 71 -2.05 -15.49 20.90
CA ALA A 71 -3.48 -15.80 20.99
C ALA A 71 -3.97 -16.58 19.75
N ALA A 72 -3.46 -16.28 18.55
CA ALA A 72 -3.80 -17.02 17.35
C ALA A 72 -3.28 -18.47 17.40
N VAL A 73 -2.07 -18.70 17.94
CA VAL A 73 -1.51 -20.04 18.19
C VAL A 73 -2.36 -20.82 19.18
N GLU A 74 -2.73 -20.21 20.31
CA GLU A 74 -3.61 -20.82 21.32
C GLU A 74 -4.98 -21.19 20.75
N ALA A 75 -5.49 -20.36 19.84
CA ALA A 75 -6.71 -20.64 19.11
C ALA A 75 -6.56 -21.77 18.06
N GLY A 76 -5.38 -22.36 17.88
CA GLY A 76 -5.11 -23.47 16.95
C GLY A 76 -4.64 -23.05 15.56
N THR A 77 -4.22 -21.79 15.37
CA THR A 77 -3.64 -21.32 14.11
C THR A 77 -2.18 -21.75 14.05
N ARG A 78 -1.78 -22.40 12.94
CA ARG A 78 -0.37 -22.70 12.69
C ARG A 78 0.38 -21.41 12.35
N VAL A 79 1.31 -20.99 13.21
CA VAL A 79 2.15 -19.80 12.99
C VAL A 79 3.60 -20.22 12.79
N LEU A 80 4.20 -19.79 11.69
CA LEU A 80 5.61 -19.96 11.35
C LEU A 80 6.31 -18.61 11.57
N ILE A 81 6.81 -18.39 12.79
CA ILE A 81 7.50 -17.15 13.18
C ILE A 81 8.92 -17.11 12.59
N GLY A 82 9.50 -15.92 12.45
CA GLY A 82 10.83 -15.71 11.87
C GLY A 82 10.97 -16.25 10.45
N SER A 83 9.87 -16.26 9.69
CA SER A 83 9.80 -16.93 8.39
C SER A 83 9.12 -16.06 7.34
N THR A 84 9.41 -16.31 6.07
CA THR A 84 8.79 -15.62 4.94
C THR A 84 8.47 -16.59 3.80
N VAL A 85 7.56 -16.21 2.92
CA VAL A 85 7.38 -16.87 1.64
C VAL A 85 8.53 -16.44 0.72
N ALA A 86 9.35 -17.41 0.31
CA ALA A 86 10.51 -17.17 -0.55
C ALA A 86 10.14 -17.22 -2.05
N THR A 87 9.27 -18.16 -2.44
CA THR A 87 8.77 -18.28 -3.82
C THR A 87 7.41 -18.96 -3.84
N THR A 88 6.77 -18.96 -5.01
CA THR A 88 5.51 -19.65 -5.24
C THR A 88 5.56 -20.53 -6.50
N ALA A 89 4.80 -21.62 -6.49
CA ALA A 89 4.66 -22.51 -7.63
C ALA A 89 3.24 -22.47 -8.18
N ALA A 90 3.14 -22.56 -9.51
CA ALA A 90 1.88 -22.74 -10.21
C ALA A 90 1.66 -24.22 -10.54
N GLY A 91 0.39 -24.59 -10.70
CA GLY A 91 0.02 -25.92 -11.14
C GLY A 91 0.45 -26.27 -12.54
N SER A 92 0.99 -27.47 -12.69
CA SER A 92 1.30 -28.04 -14.00
C SER A 92 0.06 -28.63 -14.68
N GLU A 93 -1.00 -28.96 -13.94
CA GLU A 93 -2.16 -29.71 -14.45
C GLU A 93 -3.16 -28.82 -15.21
N SER A 94 -3.45 -27.62 -14.71
CA SER A 94 -4.42 -26.70 -15.31
C SER A 94 -3.82 -25.79 -16.39
N GLY A 95 -2.50 -25.59 -16.40
CA GLY A 95 -1.79 -24.73 -17.35
C GLY A 95 -2.16 -23.24 -17.27
N ASP A 96 -2.97 -22.84 -16.28
CA ASP A 96 -3.52 -21.48 -16.12
C ASP A 96 -2.65 -20.57 -15.24
N GLY A 97 -1.52 -21.08 -14.75
CA GLY A 97 -0.54 -20.31 -13.97
C GLY A 97 -0.98 -19.95 -12.56
N ARG A 98 -2.11 -20.49 -12.08
CA ARG A 98 -2.65 -20.20 -10.74
C ARG A 98 -1.76 -20.76 -9.64
N LEU A 99 -1.75 -20.07 -8.50
CA LEU A 99 -1.06 -20.49 -7.29
C LEU A 99 -1.54 -21.88 -6.83
N GLU A 100 -0.60 -22.79 -6.58
CA GLU A 100 -0.87 -24.09 -5.97
C GLU A 100 -0.08 -24.35 -4.69
N SER A 101 1.06 -23.70 -4.53
CA SER A 101 1.86 -23.80 -3.31
C SER A 101 2.80 -22.62 -3.12
N VAL A 102 3.22 -22.47 -1.87
CA VAL A 102 4.28 -21.55 -1.47
C VAL A 102 5.45 -22.31 -0.87
N THR A 103 6.65 -21.80 -1.07
CA THR A 103 7.85 -22.25 -0.36
C THR A 103 8.16 -21.26 0.74
N VAL A 104 8.10 -21.73 1.98
CA VAL A 104 8.43 -20.96 3.18
C VAL A 104 9.88 -21.24 3.57
N ARG A 105 10.56 -20.19 4.05
CA ARG A 105 11.94 -20.21 4.54
C ARG A 105 12.05 -19.42 5.83
N SER A 106 12.90 -19.88 6.75
CA SER A 106 13.31 -19.06 7.90
C SER A 106 14.22 -17.92 7.44
N ILE A 107 14.20 -16.81 8.18
CA ILE A 107 15.01 -15.62 7.89
C ILE A 107 15.77 -15.15 9.14
N ASN A 108 17.02 -14.70 8.97
CA ASN A 108 17.79 -14.04 10.04
C ASN A 108 17.30 -12.60 10.25
N ASP A 109 17.93 -11.82 11.14
CA ASP A 109 17.53 -10.42 11.42
C ASP A 109 17.64 -9.49 10.21
N ASP A 110 18.62 -9.73 9.32
CA ASP A 110 18.82 -8.98 8.08
C ASP A 110 17.80 -9.34 6.97
N GLY A 111 16.93 -10.33 7.21
CA GLY A 111 15.91 -10.78 6.26
C GLY A 111 16.44 -11.76 5.21
N GLU A 112 17.66 -12.27 5.40
CA GLU A 112 18.26 -13.25 4.50
C GLU A 112 17.70 -14.65 4.77
N LEU A 113 17.54 -15.44 3.71
CA LEU A 113 17.06 -16.81 3.81
C LEU A 113 18.09 -17.70 4.50
N THR A 114 17.69 -18.36 5.59
CA THR A 114 18.53 -19.29 6.33
C THR A 114 18.10 -20.74 6.05
N SER A 115 17.69 -21.49 7.07
CA SER A 115 17.26 -22.88 6.94
C SER A 115 15.74 -23.01 6.75
N GLY A 116 15.21 -24.24 6.84
CA GLY A 116 13.78 -24.51 6.89
C GLY A 116 13.05 -24.33 5.55
N VAL A 117 13.33 -25.19 4.57
CA VAL A 117 12.54 -25.23 3.32
C VAL A 117 11.26 -26.03 3.59
N GLU A 118 10.10 -25.37 3.56
CA GLU A 118 8.81 -26.04 3.65
C GLU A 118 7.89 -25.65 2.49
N GLY A 119 7.41 -26.63 1.73
CA GLY A 119 6.35 -26.44 0.74
C GLY A 119 4.97 -26.57 1.38
N ILE A 120 4.10 -25.57 1.21
CA ILE A 120 2.72 -25.59 1.70
C ILE A 120 1.76 -25.45 0.53
N ALA A 121 0.90 -26.45 0.34
CA ALA A 121 -0.14 -26.42 -0.70
C ALA A 121 -1.27 -25.44 -0.33
N CYS A 122 -1.55 -24.49 -1.23
CA CYS A 122 -2.54 -23.43 -1.05
C CYS A 122 -3.04 -22.92 -2.41
N ASP A 123 -4.30 -22.48 -2.46
CA ASP A 123 -4.89 -21.83 -3.64
C ASP A 123 -5.02 -20.31 -3.46
N LEU A 124 -4.67 -19.79 -2.28
CA LEU A 124 -4.63 -18.37 -1.96
C LEU A 124 -3.44 -18.04 -1.05
N LEU A 125 -2.68 -17.03 -1.43
CA LEU A 125 -1.66 -16.38 -0.60
C LEU A 125 -2.13 -14.96 -0.28
N ALA A 126 -2.47 -14.72 0.99
CA ALA A 126 -2.82 -13.40 1.50
C ALA A 126 -1.58 -12.69 2.05
N VAL A 127 -1.22 -11.54 1.48
CA VAL A 127 0.03 -10.82 1.79
C VAL A 127 -0.24 -9.56 2.60
N SER A 128 0.40 -9.42 3.75
CA SER A 128 0.40 -8.22 4.61
C SER A 128 1.82 -7.72 4.81
N GLY A 129 2.28 -6.84 3.91
CA GLY A 129 3.64 -6.28 3.94
C GLY A 129 3.80 -5.02 4.79
N GLY A 130 2.78 -4.60 5.53
CA GLY A 130 2.69 -3.30 6.21
C GLY A 130 1.68 -2.37 5.54
N TRP A 131 1.58 -1.15 6.08
CA TRP A 131 0.63 -0.13 5.62
C TRP A 131 1.35 1.10 5.07
N SER A 132 0.81 1.68 3.99
CA SER A 132 1.26 2.97 3.46
C SER A 132 0.14 4.00 3.63
N PRO A 133 0.28 4.96 4.56
CA PRO A 133 -0.66 6.06 4.73
C PRO A 133 -0.93 6.79 3.40
N LEU A 134 -2.20 7.09 3.12
CA LEU A 134 -2.60 7.76 1.88
C LEU A 134 -2.38 9.27 1.94
N VAL A 135 -1.13 9.68 1.91
CA VAL A 135 -0.69 11.09 2.06
C VAL A 135 -0.80 11.94 0.78
N HIS A 136 -1.49 11.45 -0.25
CA HIS A 136 -1.48 12.01 -1.59
C HIS A 136 -1.96 13.48 -1.62
N LEU A 137 -3.09 13.78 -0.97
CA LEU A 137 -3.66 15.13 -0.94
C LEU A 137 -2.82 16.10 -0.10
N HIS A 138 -2.27 15.61 1.02
CA HIS A 138 -1.34 16.35 1.86
C HIS A 138 -0.10 16.78 1.05
N SER A 139 0.51 15.84 0.33
CA SER A 139 1.69 16.10 -0.49
C SER A 139 1.40 16.92 -1.76
N GLN A 140 0.19 16.83 -2.34
CA GLN A 140 -0.23 17.73 -3.44
C GLN A 140 -0.24 19.21 -3.01
N ARG A 141 -0.40 19.48 -1.71
CA ARG A 141 -0.29 20.82 -1.10
C ARG A 141 1.10 21.09 -0.52
N GLN A 142 2.11 20.35 -0.97
CA GLN A 142 3.50 20.48 -0.55
C GLN A 142 3.71 20.21 0.95
N GLY A 143 2.76 19.53 1.59
CA GLY A 143 2.94 18.99 2.93
C GLY A 143 4.09 17.99 2.94
N LYS A 144 5.03 18.16 3.88
CA LYS A 144 6.20 17.30 4.01
C LYS A 144 5.83 15.99 4.69
N LEU A 145 6.63 14.98 4.39
CA LEU A 145 6.57 13.65 4.98
C LEU A 145 7.84 13.40 5.79
N ARG A 146 7.74 12.50 6.76
CA ARG A 146 8.89 11.87 7.42
C ARG A 146 8.74 10.36 7.33
N TRP A 147 9.84 9.65 7.41
CA TRP A 147 9.83 8.23 7.67
C TRP A 147 9.54 7.99 9.15
N ASP A 148 8.69 7.01 9.42
CA ASP A 148 8.41 6.49 10.75
C ASP A 148 8.92 5.06 10.83
N GLU A 149 9.94 4.82 11.66
CA GLU A 149 10.63 3.54 11.73
C GLU A 149 9.76 2.44 12.35
N ASP A 150 8.94 2.80 13.34
CA ASP A 150 8.08 1.88 14.06
C ASP A 150 6.92 1.41 13.18
N LEU A 151 6.32 2.34 12.43
CA LEU A 151 5.26 2.02 11.47
C LEU A 151 5.79 1.49 10.14
N ALA A 152 7.10 1.63 9.88
CA ALA A 152 7.73 1.35 8.60
C ALA A 152 7.04 2.06 7.43
N ALA A 153 6.72 3.35 7.59
CA ALA A 153 5.89 4.09 6.66
C ALA A 153 6.25 5.58 6.55
N PHE A 154 5.90 6.19 5.42
CA PHE A 154 5.92 7.65 5.28
C PHE A 154 4.64 8.25 5.86
N VAL A 155 4.80 9.17 6.83
CA VAL A 155 3.70 9.88 7.51
C VAL A 155 3.83 11.39 7.34
N PRO A 156 2.74 12.16 7.39
CA PRO A 156 2.79 13.62 7.42
C PRO A 156 3.69 14.16 8.54
N SER A 157 4.58 15.10 8.24
CA SER A 157 5.51 15.71 9.22
C SER A 157 5.31 17.22 9.42
N THR A 158 4.48 17.85 8.59
CA THR A 158 4.10 19.26 8.70
C THR A 158 2.60 19.40 8.65
N VAL A 159 2.07 20.53 9.09
CA VAL A 159 0.68 20.90 8.88
C VAL A 159 0.55 21.72 7.60
N VAL A 160 -0.43 21.39 6.76
CA VAL A 160 -0.84 22.27 5.66
C VAL A 160 -1.84 23.28 6.22
N PRO A 161 -1.69 24.60 5.97
CA PRO A 161 -2.60 25.61 6.53
C PRO A 161 -4.07 25.28 6.24
N ASN A 162 -4.90 25.38 7.29
CA ASN A 162 -6.34 25.08 7.26
C ASN A 162 -6.69 23.64 6.84
N GLN A 163 -5.80 22.68 7.11
CA GLN A 163 -6.03 21.26 6.89
C GLN A 163 -5.55 20.43 8.07
N GLN A 164 -6.11 19.24 8.23
CA GLN A 164 -5.73 18.27 9.27
C GLN A 164 -5.63 16.88 8.63
N SER A 165 -4.60 16.12 9.02
CA SER A 165 -4.46 14.70 8.67
C SER A 165 -4.72 13.87 9.92
N ILE A 166 -5.60 12.88 9.81
CA ILE A 166 -6.09 12.06 10.93
C ILE A 166 -6.17 10.58 10.55
N GLY A 167 -6.35 9.73 11.56
CA GLY A 167 -6.46 8.29 11.49
C GLY A 167 -5.27 7.65 10.77
N SER A 168 -5.56 6.59 10.00
CA SER A 168 -4.54 5.87 9.24
C SER A 168 -3.83 6.74 8.20
N GLY A 169 -4.44 7.86 7.79
CA GLY A 169 -3.79 8.86 6.92
C GLY A 169 -2.65 9.61 7.60
N ARG A 170 -2.63 9.68 8.94
CA ARG A 170 -1.52 10.24 9.72
C ARG A 170 -0.62 9.19 10.39
N GLY A 171 -0.96 7.91 10.28
CA GLY A 171 -0.22 6.80 10.88
C GLY A 171 -0.88 6.14 12.10
N SER A 172 -2.08 6.56 12.52
CA SER A 172 -2.82 5.89 13.60
C SER A 172 -3.66 4.76 13.02
N PHE A 173 -3.35 3.51 13.37
CA PHE A 173 -4.03 2.35 12.78
C PHE A 173 -5.12 1.74 13.66
N GLU A 174 -5.13 2.06 14.95
CA GLU A 174 -6.18 1.59 15.86
C GLU A 174 -7.48 2.37 15.68
N LEU A 175 -8.60 1.65 15.75
CA LEU A 175 -9.93 2.23 15.49
C LEU A 175 -10.27 3.34 16.48
N GLN A 176 -9.97 3.14 17.76
CA GLN A 176 -10.28 4.12 18.81
C GLN A 176 -9.53 5.44 18.58
N ASP A 177 -8.25 5.36 18.22
CA ASP A 177 -7.43 6.53 17.88
C ASP A 177 -7.99 7.25 16.66
N CYS A 178 -8.34 6.51 15.60
CA CYS A 178 -8.97 7.09 14.40
C CYS A 178 -10.26 7.86 14.72
N LEU A 179 -11.10 7.31 15.60
CA LEU A 179 -12.36 7.94 16.00
C LEU A 179 -12.12 9.19 16.85
N ALA A 180 -11.26 9.10 17.87
CA ALA A 180 -10.95 10.20 18.76
C ALA A 180 -10.36 11.40 17.98
N GLU A 181 -9.42 11.14 17.08
CA GLU A 181 -8.84 12.15 16.20
C GLU A 181 -9.86 12.74 15.25
N GLY A 182 -10.75 11.92 14.68
CA GLY A 182 -11.81 12.40 13.79
C GLY A 182 -12.77 13.36 14.49
N ILE A 183 -13.18 13.03 15.71
CA ILE A 183 -14.04 13.89 16.53
C ILE A 183 -13.32 15.21 16.84
N SER A 184 -12.08 15.12 17.33
CA SER A 184 -11.31 16.30 17.72
C SER A 184 -11.00 17.21 16.53
N ALA A 185 -10.58 16.65 15.39
CA ALA A 185 -10.27 17.42 14.18
C ALA A 185 -11.50 18.07 13.55
N GLY A 186 -12.65 17.37 13.55
CA GLY A 186 -13.92 17.92 13.07
C GLY A 186 -14.37 19.13 13.88
N ALA A 187 -14.32 19.03 15.21
CA ALA A 187 -14.60 20.13 16.13
C ALA A 187 -13.66 21.32 15.91
N ALA A 188 -12.35 21.07 15.83
CA ALA A 188 -11.35 22.10 15.58
C ALA A 188 -11.55 22.80 14.23
N ALA A 189 -11.93 22.06 13.18
CA ALA A 189 -12.21 22.62 11.87
C ALA A 189 -13.45 23.53 11.87
N ALA A 190 -14.52 23.13 12.58
CA ALA A 190 -15.73 23.95 12.72
C ALA A 190 -15.45 25.28 13.43
N ILE A 191 -14.72 25.22 14.54
CA ILE A 191 -14.30 26.41 15.31
C ILE A 191 -13.44 27.33 14.44
N ALA A 192 -12.45 26.78 13.73
CA ALA A 192 -11.60 27.56 12.82
C ALA A 192 -12.38 28.21 11.67
N ALA A 193 -13.54 27.65 11.29
CA ALA A 193 -14.45 28.21 10.30
C ALA A 193 -15.43 29.26 10.88
N GLY A 194 -15.37 29.56 12.18
CA GLY A 194 -16.19 30.56 12.86
C GLY A 194 -17.44 30.02 13.55
N PHE A 195 -17.61 28.69 13.60
CA PHE A 195 -18.69 28.03 14.36
C PHE A 195 -18.20 27.73 15.76
N THR A 196 -18.44 28.66 16.69
CA THR A 196 -18.02 28.55 18.08
C THR A 196 -19.19 28.09 18.96
N PRO A 197 -18.92 27.52 20.14
CA PRO A 197 -19.99 27.10 21.06
C PRO A 197 -20.96 28.23 21.43
N GLU A 198 -20.52 29.49 21.39
CA GLU A 198 -21.34 30.65 21.73
C GLU A 198 -22.32 31.05 20.61
N ASN A 199 -22.06 30.65 19.36
CA ASN A 199 -22.83 31.11 18.20
C ASN A 199 -23.47 29.98 17.38
N SER A 200 -23.32 28.72 17.80
CA SER A 200 -23.90 27.57 17.10
C SER A 200 -24.32 26.46 18.05
N ASP A 201 -25.62 26.14 18.01
CA ASP A 201 -26.18 25.00 18.74
C ASP A 201 -25.61 23.69 18.16
N GLY A 202 -25.02 22.86 19.03
CA GLY A 202 -24.52 21.53 18.66
C GLY A 202 -23.06 21.47 18.18
N VAL A 203 -22.25 22.52 18.38
CA VAL A 203 -20.79 22.41 18.17
C VAL A 203 -20.19 21.41 19.14
N VAL A 204 -19.62 20.33 18.60
CA VAL A 204 -18.84 19.35 19.37
C VAL A 204 -17.56 20.02 19.85
N VAL A 205 -17.24 19.87 21.13
CA VAL A 205 -15.99 20.37 21.70
C VAL A 205 -14.85 19.43 21.31
N PRO A 206 -13.67 19.93 20.92
CA PRO A 206 -12.53 19.07 20.63
C PRO A 206 -12.23 18.16 21.82
N LEU A 207 -12.13 16.85 21.55
CA LEU A 207 -11.73 15.90 22.57
C LEU A 207 -10.27 16.15 22.96
N VAL A 208 -10.00 16.11 24.26
CA VAL A 208 -8.65 15.85 24.76
C VAL A 208 -8.35 14.40 24.39
N LEU A 209 -7.36 14.21 23.54
CA LEU A 209 -6.94 12.88 23.12
C LEU A 209 -6.09 12.26 24.21
N ASP A 210 -6.39 11.02 24.57
CA ASP A 210 -5.48 10.18 25.34
C ASP A 210 -4.22 9.87 24.53
N GLU A 211 -3.21 9.30 25.17
CA GLU A 211 -2.05 8.77 24.44
C GLU A 211 -2.51 7.68 23.45
N PRO A 212 -2.09 7.76 22.17
CA PRO A 212 -2.53 6.80 21.17
C PRO A 212 -2.03 5.40 21.51
N THR A 213 -2.80 4.40 21.12
CA THR A 213 -2.38 3.01 21.29
C THR A 213 -1.28 2.70 20.30
N ALA A 214 -0.11 2.29 20.80
CA ALA A 214 0.98 1.89 19.94
C ALA A 214 0.56 0.73 19.03
N SER A 215 0.76 0.89 17.73
CA SER A 215 0.57 -0.21 16.79
C SER A 215 1.54 -1.34 17.12
N GLY A 216 1.11 -2.59 16.90
CA GLY A 216 1.98 -3.76 17.05
C GLY A 216 3.25 -3.65 16.18
N PRO A 217 4.35 -4.31 16.57
CA PRO A 217 5.63 -4.19 15.87
C PRO A 217 5.50 -4.63 14.41
N THR A 218 6.12 -3.86 13.52
CA THR A 218 6.19 -4.15 12.08
C THR A 218 7.63 -4.45 11.68
N ARG A 219 7.86 -5.62 11.06
CA ARG A 219 9.17 -5.93 10.50
C ARG A 219 9.33 -5.31 9.11
N GLN A 220 10.37 -4.52 8.93
CA GLN A 220 10.77 -4.02 7.61
C GLN A 220 11.39 -5.15 6.77
N LEU A 221 10.59 -5.75 5.88
CA LEU A 221 11.03 -6.77 4.92
C LEU A 221 10.77 -6.28 3.49
N TRP A 222 11.75 -5.58 2.95
CA TRP A 222 11.64 -4.91 1.65
C TRP A 222 11.81 -5.87 0.48
N LEU A 223 12.82 -6.73 0.56
CA LEU A 223 13.23 -7.66 -0.48
C LEU A 223 13.62 -8.99 0.15
N VAL A 224 12.89 -10.05 -0.18
CA VAL A 224 13.26 -11.44 0.14
C VAL A 224 14.22 -11.92 -0.95
N PRO A 225 15.39 -12.50 -0.60
CA PRO A 225 16.31 -13.03 -1.60
C PRO A 225 15.70 -14.15 -2.43
N GLY A 226 16.04 -14.21 -3.72
CA GLY A 226 15.74 -15.36 -4.58
C GLY A 226 16.46 -16.62 -4.11
N GLN A 227 15.90 -17.79 -4.40
CA GLN A 227 16.50 -19.06 -3.95
C GLN A 227 17.77 -19.44 -4.72
N SER A 228 17.99 -18.83 -5.89
CA SER A 228 19.15 -19.04 -6.75
C SER A 228 19.43 -17.77 -7.58
N GLY A 229 20.61 -17.72 -8.22
CA GLY A 229 21.02 -16.59 -9.06
C GLY A 229 21.44 -15.37 -8.25
N THR A 230 21.76 -14.28 -8.96
CA THR A 230 22.06 -12.97 -8.35
C THR A 230 20.87 -12.03 -8.51
N PRO A 231 20.82 -10.90 -7.76
CA PRO A 231 19.76 -9.90 -7.92
C PRO A 231 19.52 -9.40 -9.34
N ASP A 232 20.55 -9.42 -10.19
CA ASP A 232 20.45 -9.08 -11.62
C ASP A 232 19.55 -10.04 -12.42
N ASP A 233 19.39 -11.28 -11.94
CA ASP A 233 18.56 -12.32 -12.57
C ASP A 233 17.14 -12.40 -11.98
N TRP A 234 16.81 -11.56 -10.98
CA TRP A 234 15.55 -11.61 -10.24
C TRP A 234 14.37 -10.96 -10.99
N HIS A 235 14.13 -11.43 -12.22
CA HIS A 235 13.06 -10.96 -13.10
C HIS A 235 11.64 -11.29 -12.61
N HIS A 236 11.49 -12.24 -11.69
CA HIS A 236 10.20 -12.63 -11.13
C HIS A 236 9.96 -12.06 -9.72
N HIS A 237 10.77 -11.10 -9.27
CA HIS A 237 10.52 -10.36 -8.05
C HIS A 237 9.81 -9.06 -8.41
N PHE A 238 8.50 -9.11 -8.66
CA PHE A 238 7.76 -7.96 -9.16
C PHE A 238 7.63 -6.88 -8.10
N VAL A 239 7.96 -5.65 -8.51
CA VAL A 239 7.85 -4.43 -7.71
C VAL A 239 6.61 -3.64 -8.14
N ASP A 240 6.35 -3.59 -9.45
CA ASP A 240 5.17 -2.96 -10.04
C ASP A 240 4.49 -3.93 -11.00
N PHE A 241 3.39 -4.52 -10.54
CA PHE A 241 2.67 -5.57 -11.27
C PHE A 241 2.09 -5.06 -12.59
N GLN A 242 1.56 -3.84 -12.64
CA GLN A 242 0.92 -3.35 -13.86
C GLN A 242 1.93 -2.89 -14.92
N ARG A 243 3.18 -2.67 -14.52
CA ARG A 243 4.27 -2.28 -15.42
C ARG A 243 5.19 -3.45 -15.79
N ASP A 244 4.94 -4.65 -15.26
CA ASP A 244 5.85 -5.80 -15.35
C ASP A 244 7.29 -5.42 -14.99
N GLN A 245 7.45 -4.69 -13.88
CA GLN A 245 8.78 -4.25 -13.43
C GLN A 245 9.18 -5.01 -12.18
N SER A 246 10.41 -5.49 -12.21
CA SER A 246 11.00 -6.40 -11.22
C SER A 246 12.22 -5.80 -10.53
N VAL A 247 12.76 -6.53 -9.55
CA VAL A 247 14.03 -6.18 -8.90
C VAL A 247 15.16 -6.08 -9.91
N ALA A 248 15.25 -7.00 -10.87
CA ALA A 248 16.28 -6.95 -11.92
C ALA A 248 16.28 -5.62 -12.70
N ASP A 249 15.10 -5.04 -12.97
CA ASP A 249 14.98 -3.75 -13.65
C ASP A 249 15.49 -2.58 -12.80
N VAL A 250 15.24 -2.64 -11.48
CA VAL A 250 15.79 -1.67 -10.53
C VAL A 250 17.31 -1.79 -10.48
N LEU A 251 17.85 -3.01 -10.37
CA LEU A 251 19.29 -3.26 -10.31
C LEU A 251 19.99 -2.80 -11.59
N ARG A 252 19.38 -3.05 -12.75
CA ARG A 252 19.85 -2.52 -14.04
C ARG A 252 19.93 -0.99 -14.05
N SER A 253 18.93 -0.30 -13.50
CA SER A 253 18.94 1.17 -13.42
C SER A 253 20.06 1.70 -12.50
N THR A 254 20.30 1.05 -11.36
CA THR A 254 21.39 1.42 -10.46
C THR A 254 22.76 1.06 -11.03
N GLY A 255 22.87 -0.05 -11.76
CA GLY A 255 24.08 -0.44 -12.50
C GLY A 255 24.43 0.54 -13.62
N ALA A 256 23.43 1.22 -14.19
CA ALA A 256 23.63 2.34 -15.13
C ALA A 256 24.03 3.66 -14.46
N GLY A 257 24.31 3.68 -13.15
CA GLY A 257 24.76 4.85 -12.40
C GLY A 257 23.63 5.72 -11.81
N MET A 258 22.37 5.28 -11.87
CA MET A 258 21.24 6.04 -11.33
C MET A 258 21.11 5.86 -9.81
N ARG A 259 20.79 6.95 -9.10
CA ARG A 259 20.66 6.98 -7.62
C ARG A 259 19.38 7.64 -7.12
N SER A 260 18.90 8.64 -7.84
CA SER A 260 17.65 9.34 -7.51
C SER A 260 16.46 8.42 -7.76
N VAL A 261 15.52 8.37 -6.82
CA VAL A 261 14.24 7.67 -6.99
C VAL A 261 13.49 8.14 -8.25
N GLU A 262 13.64 9.42 -8.61
CA GLU A 262 13.05 10.00 -9.82
C GLU A 262 13.73 9.49 -11.11
N HIS A 263 15.04 9.19 -11.10
CA HIS A 263 15.71 8.54 -12.23
C HIS A 263 15.25 7.09 -12.38
N ILE A 264 15.22 6.35 -11.28
CA ILE A 264 14.83 4.94 -11.27
C ILE A 264 13.38 4.81 -11.75
N LYS A 265 12.46 5.63 -11.24
CA LYS A 265 11.08 5.74 -11.75
C LYS A 265 11.01 5.93 -13.26
N ARG A 266 11.84 6.80 -13.84
CA ARG A 266 11.81 7.10 -15.29
C ARG A 266 12.45 6.00 -16.13
N TYR A 267 13.49 5.36 -15.61
CA TYR A 267 14.17 4.26 -16.30
C TYR A 267 13.30 3.01 -16.35
N THR A 268 12.77 2.59 -15.19
CA THR A 268 11.97 1.37 -15.08
C THR A 268 10.51 1.59 -15.42
N SER A 269 10.01 2.82 -15.37
CA SER A 269 8.57 3.18 -15.45
C SER A 269 7.72 2.71 -14.25
N ILE A 270 8.33 2.21 -13.18
CA ILE A 270 7.63 1.91 -11.91
C ILE A 270 6.83 3.14 -11.45
N SER A 271 5.64 2.93 -10.91
CA SER A 271 4.68 3.95 -10.43
C SER A 271 4.01 4.81 -11.51
N THR A 272 4.19 4.50 -12.79
CA THR A 272 3.60 5.28 -13.91
C THR A 272 2.33 4.67 -14.50
N ALA A 273 1.91 3.50 -14.00
CA ALA A 273 0.67 2.82 -14.38
C ALA A 273 -0.60 3.59 -13.96
N ASN A 274 -1.77 3.07 -14.33
CA ASN A 274 -3.06 3.73 -14.03
C ASN A 274 -3.38 3.78 -12.52
N ASP A 275 -2.78 2.88 -11.74
CA ASP A 275 -2.86 2.82 -10.29
C ASP A 275 -1.97 3.88 -9.62
N GLN A 276 -1.02 4.48 -10.35
CA GLN A 276 -0.05 5.48 -9.90
C GLN A 276 0.81 4.99 -8.73
N GLY A 277 1.18 3.71 -8.74
CA GLY A 277 2.12 3.12 -7.78
C GLY A 277 1.62 3.05 -6.34
N LYS A 278 0.30 2.95 -6.13
CA LYS A 278 -0.31 2.80 -4.80
C LYS A 278 0.18 1.56 -4.05
N THR A 279 0.58 0.51 -4.77
CA THR A 279 1.17 -0.71 -4.20
C THR A 279 2.65 -0.88 -4.53
N SER A 280 3.20 -0.15 -5.51
CA SER A 280 4.59 -0.31 -5.96
C SER A 280 5.54 0.75 -5.40
N GLY A 281 5.07 1.96 -5.09
CA GLY A 281 5.94 3.10 -4.78
C GLY A 281 6.87 2.87 -3.58
N VAL A 282 6.32 2.50 -2.42
CA VAL A 282 7.13 2.26 -1.20
C VAL A 282 7.96 0.98 -1.33
N ASN A 283 7.42 -0.07 -1.96
CA ASN A 283 8.18 -1.28 -2.26
C ASN A 283 9.40 -0.97 -3.14
N ALA A 284 9.25 -0.11 -4.14
CA ALA A 284 10.35 0.33 -4.98
C ALA A 284 11.43 1.07 -4.19
N ILE A 285 11.05 1.95 -3.26
CA ILE A 285 12.02 2.62 -2.37
C ILE A 285 12.79 1.58 -1.54
N GLY A 286 12.10 0.58 -1.00
CA GLY A 286 12.72 -0.53 -0.27
C GLY A 286 13.72 -1.33 -1.12
N VAL A 287 13.35 -1.64 -2.37
CA VAL A 287 14.23 -2.34 -3.31
C VAL A 287 15.41 -1.47 -3.75
N ILE A 288 15.22 -0.16 -3.96
CA ILE A 288 16.30 0.78 -4.25
C ILE A 288 17.29 0.82 -3.09
N ALA A 289 16.81 0.87 -1.85
CA ALA A 289 17.68 0.81 -0.67
C ALA A 289 18.54 -0.45 -0.65
N ALA A 290 17.94 -1.62 -0.96
CA ALA A 290 18.67 -2.88 -1.06
C ALA A 290 19.70 -2.85 -2.20
N ALA A 291 19.32 -2.40 -3.40
CA ALA A 291 20.19 -2.32 -4.57
C ALA A 291 21.41 -1.41 -4.34
N LEU A 292 21.21 -0.25 -3.70
CA LEU A 292 22.31 0.68 -3.40
C LEU A 292 23.27 0.12 -2.35
N ARG A 293 22.78 -0.65 -1.36
CA ARG A 293 23.65 -1.38 -0.43
C ARG A 293 24.50 -2.41 -1.17
N THR A 294 23.93 -3.17 -2.11
CA THR A 294 24.67 -4.14 -2.93
C THR A 294 25.72 -3.46 -3.81
N ALA A 295 25.49 -2.24 -4.26
CA ALA A 295 26.45 -1.45 -5.03
C ALA A 295 27.61 -0.86 -4.20
N GLY A 296 27.68 -1.16 -2.90
CA GLY A 296 28.75 -0.70 -2.00
C GLY A 296 28.60 0.75 -1.53
N GLU A 297 27.43 1.35 -1.68
CA GLU A 297 27.16 2.69 -1.15
C GLU A 297 26.85 2.66 0.34
N ALA A 298 27.17 3.77 1.02
CA ALA A 298 26.75 3.97 2.40
C ALA A 298 25.23 3.77 2.50
N SER A 299 24.81 2.95 3.45
CA SER A 299 23.40 2.61 3.64
C SER A 299 22.57 3.87 3.82
N ARG A 300 21.78 4.21 2.79
CA ARG A 300 20.77 5.27 2.90
C ARG A 300 19.51 4.65 3.46
N GLY A 301 19.04 5.15 4.59
CA GLY A 301 17.76 4.74 5.17
C GLY A 301 16.61 5.02 4.20
N ILE A 302 15.50 4.31 4.35
CA ILE A 302 14.30 4.47 3.51
C ILE A 302 13.85 5.93 3.45
N GLY A 303 13.88 6.62 4.59
CA GLY A 303 13.55 8.05 4.69
C GLY A 303 14.43 8.98 3.87
N GLU A 304 15.70 8.64 3.63
CA GLU A 304 16.63 9.48 2.86
C GLU A 304 16.46 9.37 1.35
N ILE A 305 15.99 8.22 0.86
CA ILE A 305 15.66 8.03 -0.55
C ILE A 305 14.47 8.93 -0.92
N GLY A 306 13.51 9.04 0.01
CA GLY A 306 12.32 9.87 -0.13
C GLY A 306 11.33 9.32 -1.15
N THR A 307 10.16 9.96 -1.21
CA THR A 307 9.09 9.60 -2.14
C THR A 307 9.20 10.37 -3.45
N THR A 308 8.63 9.83 -4.52
CA THR A 308 8.41 10.61 -5.75
C THR A 308 7.30 11.64 -5.57
N THR A 309 7.22 12.62 -6.47
CA THR A 309 6.20 13.68 -6.38
C THR A 309 4.77 13.14 -6.51
N TYR A 310 3.88 13.48 -5.56
CA TYR A 310 2.44 13.23 -5.64
C TYR A 310 1.74 14.30 -6.48
N ARG A 311 0.94 13.89 -7.46
CA ARG A 311 0.23 14.77 -8.39
C ARG A 311 -1.27 14.50 -8.41
N ALA A 312 -2.05 15.50 -8.80
CA ALA A 312 -3.45 15.33 -9.15
C ALA A 312 -3.57 14.74 -10.57
N PRO A 313 -4.67 14.03 -10.88
CA PRO A 313 -5.73 13.60 -9.96
C PRO A 313 -5.31 12.40 -9.10
N PHE A 314 -5.94 12.19 -7.93
CA PHE A 314 -5.64 11.05 -7.04
C PHE A 314 -5.90 9.69 -7.73
N THR A 315 -6.99 9.63 -8.50
CA THR A 315 -7.36 8.53 -9.39
C THR A 315 -7.82 9.13 -10.73
N PRO A 316 -7.74 8.37 -11.84
CA PRO A 316 -8.11 8.89 -13.17
C PRO A 316 -9.52 9.48 -13.22
N VAL A 317 -9.67 10.59 -13.94
CA VAL A 317 -10.96 11.26 -14.20
C VAL A 317 -11.20 11.31 -15.71
N ALA A 318 -12.40 10.95 -16.14
CA ALA A 318 -12.77 10.99 -17.55
C ALA A 318 -12.72 12.43 -18.10
N PHE A 319 -12.16 12.62 -19.30
CA PHE A 319 -12.02 13.95 -19.91
C PHE A 319 -13.36 14.67 -20.08
N ALA A 320 -14.43 13.93 -20.42
CA ALA A 320 -15.76 14.49 -20.56
C ALA A 320 -16.32 15.05 -19.24
N ALA A 321 -15.93 14.49 -18.09
CA ALA A 321 -16.33 15.02 -16.79
C ALA A 321 -15.62 16.36 -16.51
N LEU A 322 -14.33 16.46 -16.83
CA LEU A 322 -13.56 17.70 -16.69
C LEU A 322 -14.06 18.82 -17.63
N ALA A 323 -14.50 18.46 -18.83
CA ALA A 323 -15.08 19.42 -19.78
C ALA A 323 -16.43 20.01 -19.32
N GLY A 324 -17.12 19.36 -18.38
CA GLY A 324 -18.41 19.81 -17.86
C GLY A 324 -19.44 20.08 -18.97
N ARG A 325 -19.99 21.31 -18.99
CA ARG A 325 -20.96 21.78 -19.99
C ARG A 325 -20.33 22.62 -21.11
N GLN A 326 -19.00 22.79 -21.14
CA GLN A 326 -18.29 23.50 -22.20
C GLN A 326 -18.22 22.64 -23.46
N ARG A 327 -19.35 22.44 -24.13
CA ARG A 327 -19.54 21.55 -25.27
C ARG A 327 -20.62 22.14 -26.19
N GLY A 328 -20.53 21.85 -27.49
CA GLY A 328 -21.51 22.34 -28.47
C GLY A 328 -21.56 23.87 -28.51
N GLU A 329 -22.76 24.45 -28.57
CA GLU A 329 -22.98 25.90 -28.56
C GLU A 329 -22.50 26.59 -27.26
N LEU A 330 -22.37 25.84 -26.16
CA LEU A 330 -21.85 26.34 -24.89
C LEU A 330 -20.33 26.16 -24.76
N PHE A 331 -19.64 25.69 -25.80
CA PHE A 331 -18.19 25.56 -25.79
C PHE A 331 -17.50 26.92 -25.59
N ASP A 332 -17.96 27.93 -26.33
CA ASP A 332 -17.52 29.31 -26.18
C ASP A 332 -18.69 30.25 -26.52
N PRO A 333 -18.86 31.40 -25.84
CA PRO A 333 -20.01 32.27 -26.06
C PRO A 333 -20.08 32.84 -27.49
N ALA A 334 -21.12 32.48 -28.23
CA ALA A 334 -21.45 33.13 -29.49
C ALA A 334 -22.16 34.47 -29.22
N ARG A 335 -21.43 35.59 -29.41
CA ARG A 335 -21.99 36.94 -29.27
C ARG A 335 -22.76 37.32 -30.53
N VAL A 336 -23.98 37.79 -30.34
CA VAL A 336 -24.84 38.29 -31.42
C VAL A 336 -25.10 39.78 -31.25
N THR A 337 -25.19 40.52 -32.35
CA THR A 337 -25.61 41.93 -32.31
C THR A 337 -27.12 42.03 -32.11
N SER A 338 -27.63 43.22 -31.77
CA SER A 338 -29.09 43.45 -31.64
C SER A 338 -29.87 43.20 -32.93
N ILE A 339 -29.20 43.29 -34.09
CA ILE A 339 -29.79 43.03 -35.42
C ILE A 339 -29.62 41.59 -35.90
N ASN A 340 -29.01 40.71 -35.11
CA ASN A 340 -28.83 39.30 -35.48
C ASN A 340 -30.13 38.57 -35.87
N PRO A 341 -31.29 38.82 -35.21
CA PRO A 341 -32.55 38.24 -35.69
C PRO A 341 -32.88 38.60 -37.13
N TRP A 342 -32.52 39.80 -37.60
CA TRP A 342 -32.72 40.21 -38.99
C TRP A 342 -31.74 39.51 -39.94
N HIS A 343 -30.46 39.37 -39.56
CA HIS A 343 -29.48 38.61 -40.35
C HIS A 343 -29.96 37.18 -40.63
N VAL A 344 -30.43 36.48 -39.58
CA VAL A 344 -30.97 35.11 -39.70
C VAL A 344 -32.21 35.09 -40.62
N ALA A 345 -33.12 36.06 -40.51
CA ALA A 345 -34.32 36.13 -41.34
C ALA A 345 -34.04 36.39 -42.83
N GLN A 346 -32.88 36.96 -43.18
CA GLN A 346 -32.44 37.16 -44.56
C GLN A 346 -31.55 36.02 -45.10
N GLY A 347 -31.32 34.98 -44.30
CA GLY A 347 -30.53 33.81 -44.72
C GLY A 347 -29.01 34.05 -44.71
N ALA A 348 -28.52 34.96 -43.86
CA ALA A 348 -27.09 35.13 -43.59
C ALA A 348 -26.50 33.96 -42.79
#